data_AF-A0A925XGY1-F1
#
_entry.id   AF-A0A925XGY1-F1
#
_cell.length_a   1.000
_cell.length_b   1.000
_cell.length_c   1.000
_cell.angle_alpha   90.00
_cell.angle_beta   90.00
_cell.angle_gamma   90.00
#
_symmetry.space_group_name_H-M   'P 1'
#
loop_
_entity.id
_entity.type
_entity.pdbx_description
1 polymer ?
#
loop_
_entity_poly.entity_id
_entity_poly.type
_entity_poly.pdbx_seq_one_letter_code
_entity_poly.pdbx_strand_id
1 'polypeptide(L)'
;MTASASDRLFGYSHAFDHPVTIWVTVGSVAALAVVPLVIALLSRSGRVAPDRLTRWWLRWRTWLFLTPLILGPILLGAAWTILGVGLLSLFCYREYARATGLFREKAISLTVVLGIVLVTFAAFDNWYRLFVALTPLTISFILAVAIFADRPQGYIQRTALAVLGFVLLGSGLGHLGYLANDANYRPLVLLVLVANEMNDVFAYLAG
;
A
#
# COMPACT_ATOMS: atom_id res chain seq x y z
N MET A 1 -13.40 -12.00 -21.71
CA MET A 1 -12.66 -10.76 -21.40
C MET A 1 -12.61 -9.93 -22.67
N THR A 2 -13.02 -8.65 -22.64
CA THR A 2 -12.92 -7.77 -23.82
C THR A 2 -11.47 -7.33 -24.04
N ALA A 3 -11.11 -6.94 -25.26
CA ALA A 3 -9.78 -6.42 -25.56
C ALA A 3 -9.43 -5.19 -24.69
N SER A 4 -10.40 -4.30 -24.46
CA SER A 4 -10.25 -3.15 -23.57
C SER A 4 -9.99 -3.52 -22.11
N ALA A 5 -10.65 -4.57 -21.60
CA ALA A 5 -10.41 -5.05 -20.25
C ALA A 5 -9.02 -5.68 -20.10
N SER A 6 -8.55 -6.40 -21.14
CA SER A 6 -7.20 -6.98 -21.16
C SER A 6 -6.12 -5.91 -21.19
N ASP A 7 -6.27 -4.89 -22.02
CA ASP A 7 -5.31 -3.81 -22.14
C ASP A 7 -5.24 -2.98 -20.84
N ARG A 8 -6.38 -2.70 -20.20
CA ARG A 8 -6.40 -2.06 -18.88
C ARG A 8 -5.66 -2.88 -17.81
N LEU A 9 -5.95 -4.18 -17.73
CA LEU A 9 -5.43 -5.05 -16.68
C LEU A 9 -3.94 -5.38 -16.84
N PHE A 10 -3.48 -5.56 -18.09
CA PHE A 10 -2.16 -6.14 -18.40
C PHE A 10 -1.37 -5.34 -19.46
N GLY A 11 -1.86 -4.21 -19.94
CA GLY A 11 -1.22 -3.40 -20.99
C GLY A 11 0.02 -2.68 -20.47
N TYR A 12 1.17 -3.36 -20.50
CA TYR A 12 2.48 -2.81 -20.11
C TYR A 12 3.11 -1.92 -21.19
N SER A 13 2.67 -2.04 -22.46
CA SER A 13 3.20 -1.27 -23.60
C SER A 13 3.04 0.24 -23.41
N HIS A 14 1.95 0.66 -22.77
CA HIS A 14 1.59 2.05 -22.53
C HIS A 14 2.06 2.57 -21.15
N ALA A 15 2.97 1.86 -20.48
CA ALA A 15 3.38 2.21 -19.12
C ALA A 15 4.09 3.58 -19.07
N PHE A 16 4.82 3.95 -20.12
CA PHE A 16 5.65 5.15 -20.17
C PHE A 16 5.08 6.27 -21.06
N ASP A 17 3.83 6.18 -21.49
CA ASP A 17 3.23 7.17 -22.39
C ASP A 17 3.07 8.54 -21.71
N HIS A 18 2.90 8.55 -20.38
CA HIS A 18 2.74 9.79 -19.61
C HIS A 18 4.08 10.30 -19.06
N PRO A 19 4.42 11.60 -19.24
CA PRO A 19 5.72 12.14 -18.83
C PRO A 19 5.98 12.00 -17.33
N VAL A 20 4.95 12.13 -16.49
CA VAL A 20 5.12 11.93 -15.03
C VAL A 20 5.61 10.53 -14.70
N THR A 21 5.11 9.49 -15.38
CA THR A 21 5.57 8.11 -15.16
C THR A 21 7.04 7.96 -15.53
N ILE A 22 7.46 8.56 -16.65
CA ILE A 22 8.88 8.59 -17.06
C ILE A 22 9.72 9.30 -16.00
N TRP A 23 9.38 10.53 -15.63
CA TRP A 23 10.16 11.35 -14.70
C TRP A 23 10.28 10.70 -13.32
N VAL A 24 9.19 10.15 -12.80
CA VAL A 24 9.22 9.46 -11.50
C VAL A 24 10.06 8.19 -11.57
N THR A 25 9.92 7.38 -12.62
CA THR A 25 10.67 6.13 -12.75
C THR A 25 12.17 6.41 -12.94
N VAL A 26 12.52 7.26 -13.91
CA VAL A 26 13.90 7.65 -14.18
C VAL A 26 14.51 8.37 -12.97
N GLY A 27 13.76 9.29 -12.34
CA GLY A 27 14.19 9.99 -11.14
C GLY A 27 14.48 9.05 -9.98
N SER A 28 13.64 8.04 -9.77
CA SER A 28 13.85 7.02 -8.73
C SER A 28 15.11 6.20 -8.99
N VAL A 29 15.31 5.74 -10.24
CA VAL A 29 16.51 4.99 -10.64
C VAL A 29 17.77 5.85 -10.53
N ALA A 30 17.71 7.11 -10.98
CA ALA A 30 18.81 8.05 -10.88
C ALA A 30 19.17 8.34 -9.42
N ALA A 31 18.17 8.54 -8.55
CA ALA A 31 18.40 8.73 -7.11
C ALA A 31 19.10 7.50 -6.50
N LEU A 32 18.64 6.28 -6.80
CA LEU A 32 19.29 5.05 -6.32
C LEU A 32 20.72 4.90 -6.81
N ALA A 33 21.06 5.38 -8.02
CA ALA A 33 22.42 5.36 -8.55
C ALA A 33 23.32 6.45 -7.95
N VAL A 34 22.77 7.64 -7.65
CA VAL A 34 23.53 8.79 -7.13
C VAL A 34 23.80 8.66 -5.63
N VAL A 35 22.85 8.16 -4.84
CA VAL A 35 22.98 8.00 -3.38
C VAL A 35 24.27 7.28 -2.93
N PRO A 36 24.67 6.12 -3.50
CA PRO A 36 25.89 5.44 -3.07
C PRO A 36 27.16 6.26 -3.37
N LEU A 37 27.16 7.06 -4.45
CA LEU A 37 28.26 7.98 -4.76
C LEU A 37 28.35 9.08 -3.71
N VAL A 38 27.22 9.67 -3.32
CA VAL A 38 27.15 10.69 -2.26
C VAL A 38 27.62 10.10 -0.92
N ILE A 39 27.17 8.91 -0.55
CA ILE A 39 27.60 8.24 0.68
C ILE A 39 29.12 7.97 0.66
N ALA A 40 29.67 7.53 -0.47
CA ALA A 40 31.10 7.28 -0.62
C ALA A 40 31.94 8.57 -0.50
N LEU A 41 31.50 9.67 -1.11
CA LEU A 41 32.15 10.98 -1.00
C LEU A 41 32.12 11.50 0.44
N LEU A 42 30.97 11.39 1.13
CA LEU A 42 30.84 11.78 2.52
C LEU A 42 31.70 10.92 3.46
N SER A 43 31.81 9.62 3.18
CA SER A 43 32.69 8.71 3.92
C SER A 43 34.16 9.16 3.85
N ARG A 44 34.62 9.59 2.66
CA ARG A 44 36.00 10.11 2.46
C ARG A 44 36.27 11.41 3.20
N SER A 45 35.24 12.20 3.52
CA SER A 45 35.42 13.48 4.22
C SER A 45 35.84 13.32 5.69
N GLY A 46 35.66 12.13 6.28
CA GLY A 46 35.94 11.87 7.70
C GLY A 46 35.02 12.60 8.68
N ARG A 47 34.05 13.40 8.20
CA ARG A 47 33.15 14.22 9.03
C ARG A 47 31.92 13.46 9.53
N VAL A 48 31.73 12.22 9.08
CA VAL A 48 30.54 11.42 9.38
C VAL A 48 30.90 10.25 10.27
N ALA A 49 30.20 10.12 11.39
CA ALA A 49 30.36 8.99 12.30
C ALA A 49 30.04 7.65 11.59
N PRO A 50 30.83 6.58 11.84
CA PRO A 50 30.68 5.30 11.14
C PRO A 50 29.27 4.68 11.31
N ASP A 51 28.65 4.85 12.48
CA ASP A 51 27.29 4.34 12.74
C ASP A 51 26.23 4.96 11.81
N ARG A 52 26.42 6.23 11.42
CA ARG A 52 25.51 6.90 10.47
C ARG A 52 25.68 6.32 9.07
N LEU A 53 26.91 6.07 8.64
CA LEU A 53 27.20 5.47 7.34
C LEU A 53 26.58 4.08 7.21
N THR A 54 26.69 3.23 8.24
CA THR A 54 26.08 1.90 8.26
C THR A 54 24.57 1.96 8.10
N ARG A 55 23.89 2.89 8.79
CA ARG A 55 22.44 3.09 8.65
C ARG A 55 22.05 3.58 7.26
N TRP A 56 22.82 4.48 6.65
CA TRP A 56 22.54 4.96 5.29
C TRP A 56 22.69 3.86 4.25
N TRP A 57 23.75 3.05 4.35
CA TRP A 57 23.92 1.89 3.47
C TRP A 57 22.80 0.88 3.62
N LEU A 58 22.34 0.61 4.85
CA LEU A 58 21.20 -0.27 5.08
C LEU A 58 19.94 0.25 4.39
N ARG A 59 19.60 1.54 4.58
CA ARG A 59 18.43 2.17 3.95
C ARG A 59 18.51 2.12 2.42
N TRP A 60 19.65 2.47 1.83
CA TRP A 60 19.84 2.39 0.38
C TRP A 60 19.63 0.96 -0.14
N ARG A 61 20.19 -0.05 0.54
CA ARG A 61 19.97 -1.46 0.19
C ARG A 61 18.51 -1.88 0.30
N THR A 62 17.79 -1.43 1.32
CA THR A 62 16.35 -1.68 1.44
C THR A 62 15.58 -1.07 0.27
N TRP A 63 15.91 0.17 -0.10
CA TRP A 63 15.27 0.86 -1.23
C TRP A 63 15.55 0.23 -2.58
N LEU A 64 16.71 -0.41 -2.79
CA LEU A 64 16.96 -1.23 -3.98
C LEU A 64 15.94 -2.34 -4.18
N PHE A 65 15.36 -2.89 -3.09
CA PHE A 65 14.32 -3.90 -3.17
C PHE A 65 12.91 -3.29 -3.16
N LEU A 66 12.67 -2.25 -2.35
CA LEU A 66 11.35 -1.61 -2.26
C LEU A 66 10.95 -0.91 -3.56
N THR A 67 11.87 -0.19 -4.21
CA THR A 67 11.56 0.53 -5.45
C THR A 67 11.02 -0.39 -6.55
N PRO A 68 11.67 -1.50 -6.95
CA PRO A 68 11.10 -2.40 -7.95
C PRO A 68 9.85 -3.13 -7.44
N LEU A 69 9.74 -3.41 -6.14
CA LEU A 69 8.56 -4.04 -5.55
C LEU A 69 7.32 -3.11 -5.61
N ILE A 70 7.52 -1.80 -5.52
CA ILE A 70 6.46 -0.79 -5.61
C ILE A 70 6.18 -0.43 -7.08
N LEU A 71 7.22 -0.09 -7.85
CA LEU A 71 7.08 0.35 -9.25
C LEU A 71 6.66 -0.79 -10.17
N GLY A 72 7.17 -2.01 -9.95
CA GLY A 72 6.90 -3.16 -10.80
C GLY A 72 5.40 -3.41 -11.02
N PRO A 73 4.60 -3.61 -9.95
CA PRO A 73 3.16 -3.78 -10.07
C PRO A 73 2.45 -2.62 -10.79
N ILE A 74 2.86 -1.38 -10.55
CA ILE A 74 2.28 -0.17 -11.16
C ILE A 74 2.53 -0.14 -12.67
N LEU A 75 3.75 -0.48 -13.09
CA LEU A 75 4.13 -0.45 -14.50
C LEU A 75 3.55 -1.64 -15.27
N LEU A 76 3.45 -2.82 -14.64
CA LEU A 76 2.96 -4.04 -15.27
C LEU A 76 1.45 -4.00 -15.61
N GLY A 77 0.64 -3.22 -14.88
CA GLY A 77 -0.78 -3.08 -15.19
C GLY A 77 -1.68 -2.93 -13.97
N ALA A 78 -2.95 -2.62 -14.22
CA ALA A 78 -3.93 -2.40 -13.15
C ALA A 78 -4.14 -3.65 -12.30
N ALA A 79 -4.15 -4.84 -12.91
CA ALA A 79 -4.28 -6.10 -12.19
C ALA A 79 -3.21 -6.26 -11.11
N TRP A 80 -1.95 -6.03 -11.47
CA TRP A 80 -0.81 -6.16 -10.57
C TRP A 80 -0.82 -5.09 -9.49
N THR A 81 -1.21 -3.85 -9.83
CA THR A 81 -1.37 -2.78 -8.85
C THR A 81 -2.43 -3.13 -7.80
N ILE A 82 -3.62 -3.55 -8.23
CA ILE A 82 -4.74 -3.92 -7.35
C ILE A 82 -4.34 -5.08 -6.45
N LEU A 83 -3.74 -6.13 -7.01
CA LEU A 83 -3.26 -7.29 -6.25
C LEU A 83 -2.14 -6.92 -5.28
N GLY A 84 -1.18 -6.10 -5.71
CA GLY A 84 -0.09 -5.62 -4.86
C GLY A 84 -0.60 -4.84 -3.66
N VAL A 85 -1.57 -3.94 -3.87
CA VAL A 85 -2.21 -3.18 -2.79
C VAL A 85 -3.06 -4.08 -1.89
N GLY A 86 -3.80 -5.04 -2.45
CA GLY A 86 -4.56 -6.03 -1.68
C GLY A 86 -3.67 -6.90 -0.79
N LEU A 87 -2.53 -7.37 -1.32
CA LEU A 87 -1.54 -8.13 -0.55
C LEU A 87 -0.89 -7.27 0.53
N LEU A 88 -0.53 -6.03 0.22
CA LEU A 88 -0.01 -5.07 1.20
C LEU A 88 -1.02 -4.85 2.33
N SER A 89 -2.30 -4.67 2.01
CA SER A 89 -3.38 -4.55 2.99
C SER A 89 -3.45 -5.75 3.93
N LEU A 90 -3.37 -6.97 3.41
CA LEU A 90 -3.35 -8.19 4.22
C LEU A 90 -2.11 -8.27 5.13
N PHE A 91 -0.93 -7.92 4.63
CA PHE A 91 0.29 -7.91 5.44
C PHE A 91 0.25 -6.85 6.54
N CYS A 92 -0.18 -5.63 6.22
CA CYS A 92 -0.39 -4.58 7.20
C CYS A 92 -1.41 -5.00 8.25
N TYR A 93 -2.52 -5.60 7.83
CA TYR A 93 -3.54 -6.09 8.76
C TYR A 93 -3.02 -7.20 9.66
N ARG A 94 -2.19 -8.11 9.14
CA ARG A 94 -1.58 -9.18 9.94
C ARG A 94 -0.71 -8.62 11.08
N GLU A 95 0.13 -7.62 10.78
CA GLU A 95 0.96 -6.99 11.80
C GLU A 95 0.13 -6.14 12.77
N TYR A 96 -0.88 -5.42 12.28
CA TYR A 96 -1.85 -4.70 13.11
C TYR A 96 -2.60 -5.62 14.07
N ALA A 97 -3.13 -6.74 13.59
CA ALA A 97 -3.85 -7.72 14.39
C ALA A 97 -2.95 -8.37 15.45
N ARG A 98 -1.66 -8.54 15.15
CA ARG A 98 -0.66 -9.00 16.13
C ARG A 98 -0.41 -7.96 17.20
N ALA A 99 -0.16 -6.70 16.82
CA ALA A 99 0.14 -5.60 17.73
C ALA A 99 -1.02 -5.28 18.68
N THR A 100 -2.26 -5.39 18.20
CA THR A 100 -3.47 -5.08 18.96
C THR A 100 -4.05 -6.27 19.74
N GLY A 101 -3.53 -7.47 19.54
CA GLY A 101 -4.07 -8.71 20.11
C GLY A 101 -5.33 -9.25 19.42
N LEU A 102 -5.84 -8.56 18.39
CA LEU A 102 -7.04 -8.95 17.64
C LEU A 102 -6.90 -10.31 16.95
N PHE A 103 -5.66 -10.78 16.69
CA PHE A 103 -5.40 -12.11 16.14
C PHE A 103 -5.98 -13.26 16.97
N ARG A 104 -6.23 -13.04 18.27
CA ARG A 104 -6.85 -14.03 19.17
C ARG A 104 -8.35 -14.20 18.88
N GLU A 105 -8.97 -13.18 18.29
CA GLU A 105 -10.40 -13.09 18.02
C GLU A 105 -10.68 -13.52 16.58
N LYS A 106 -10.50 -14.83 16.33
CA LYS A 106 -10.44 -15.42 14.99
C LYS A 106 -11.64 -15.09 14.10
N ALA A 107 -12.86 -15.12 14.64
CA ALA A 107 -14.07 -14.85 13.87
C ALA A 107 -14.10 -13.41 13.35
N ILE A 108 -13.84 -12.45 14.24
CA ILE A 108 -13.78 -11.02 13.88
C ILE A 108 -12.61 -10.75 12.93
N SER A 109 -11.46 -11.35 13.20
CA SER A 109 -10.29 -11.19 12.33
C SER A 109 -10.53 -11.78 10.93
N LEU A 110 -11.23 -12.91 10.85
CA LEU A 110 -11.61 -13.52 9.57
C LEU A 110 -12.56 -12.58 8.81
N THR A 111 -13.53 -11.96 9.49
CA THR A 111 -14.42 -10.99 8.88
C THR A 111 -13.66 -9.80 8.27
N VAL A 112 -12.65 -9.27 8.96
CA VAL A 112 -11.81 -8.18 8.41
C VAL A 112 -11.05 -8.65 7.17
N VAL A 113 -10.43 -9.84 7.22
CA VAL A 113 -9.71 -10.41 6.06
C VAL A 113 -10.64 -10.63 4.88
N LEU A 114 -11.84 -11.17 5.10
CA LEU A 114 -12.85 -11.34 4.06
C LEU A 114 -13.26 -9.99 3.46
N GLY A 115 -13.44 -8.96 4.29
CA GLY A 115 -13.68 -7.60 3.83
C GLY A 115 -12.58 -7.09 2.91
N ILE A 116 -11.31 -7.25 3.30
CA ILE A 116 -10.14 -6.85 2.48
C ILE A 116 -10.14 -7.58 1.13
N VAL A 117 -10.38 -8.89 1.13
CA VAL A 117 -10.43 -9.71 -0.08
C VAL A 117 -11.59 -9.28 -1.00
N LEU A 118 -12.78 -9.04 -0.44
CA LEU A 118 -13.93 -8.59 -1.21
C LEU A 118 -13.72 -7.18 -1.79
N VAL A 119 -13.10 -6.27 -1.05
CA VAL A 119 -12.74 -4.93 -1.53
C VAL A 119 -11.75 -5.03 -2.70
N THR A 120 -10.74 -5.89 -2.56
CA THR A 120 -9.76 -6.16 -3.64
C THR A 120 -10.45 -6.76 -4.87
N PHE A 121 -11.38 -7.70 -4.67
CA PHE A 121 -12.15 -8.30 -5.75
C PHE A 121 -13.04 -7.28 -6.47
N ALA A 122 -13.76 -6.44 -5.72
CA ALA A 122 -14.59 -5.38 -6.29
C ALA A 122 -13.76 -4.34 -7.06
N ALA A 123 -12.55 -4.04 -6.58
CA ALA A 123 -11.61 -3.20 -7.31
C ALA A 123 -11.13 -3.88 -8.60
N PHE A 124 -10.82 -5.18 -8.57
CA PHE A 124 -10.38 -5.94 -9.74
C PHE A 124 -11.46 -6.03 -10.83
N ASP A 125 -12.70 -6.31 -10.42
CA ASP A 125 -13.88 -6.36 -11.28
C ASP A 125 -14.36 -4.96 -11.75
N ASN A 126 -13.74 -3.89 -11.23
CA ASN A 126 -14.12 -2.50 -11.48
C ASN A 126 -15.60 -2.21 -11.14
N TRP A 127 -16.12 -2.84 -10.08
CA TRP A 127 -17.50 -2.69 -9.66
C TRP A 127 -17.63 -1.62 -8.57
N TYR A 128 -17.68 -0.34 -8.99
CA TYR A 128 -17.71 0.81 -8.08
C TYR A 128 -18.79 0.73 -6.99
N ARG A 129 -20.02 0.37 -7.37
CA ARG A 129 -21.15 0.31 -6.43
C ARG A 129 -20.91 -0.71 -5.32
N LEU A 130 -20.39 -1.90 -5.67
CA LEU A 130 -20.02 -2.91 -4.69
C LEU A 130 -18.84 -2.45 -3.85
N PHE A 131 -17.81 -1.88 -4.46
CA PHE A 131 -16.64 -1.35 -3.77
C PHE A 131 -17.00 -0.34 -2.67
N VAL A 132 -17.85 0.64 -2.99
CA VAL A 132 -18.33 1.64 -2.01
C VAL A 132 -19.21 0.99 -0.95
N ALA A 133 -20.08 0.06 -1.32
CA ALA A 133 -20.98 -0.63 -0.38
C ALA A 133 -20.25 -1.57 0.59
N LEU A 134 -19.11 -2.14 0.18
CA LEU A 134 -18.37 -3.10 1.01
C LEU A 134 -17.87 -2.49 2.32
N THR A 135 -17.55 -1.18 2.34
CA THR A 135 -17.10 -0.54 3.58
C THR A 135 -18.16 -0.61 4.69
N PRO A 136 -19.37 -0.04 4.53
CA PRO A 136 -20.41 -0.15 5.55
C PRO A 136 -20.91 -1.59 5.75
N LEU A 137 -20.93 -2.44 4.71
CA LEU A 137 -21.34 -3.84 4.83
C LEU A 137 -20.38 -4.66 5.71
N THR A 138 -19.07 -4.55 5.50
CA THR A 138 -18.09 -5.23 6.34
C THR A 138 -18.13 -4.71 7.77
N ILE A 139 -18.29 -3.40 7.99
CA ILE A 139 -18.46 -2.85 9.35
C ILE A 139 -19.69 -3.45 10.04
N SER A 140 -20.82 -3.52 9.33
CA SER A 140 -22.05 -4.12 9.84
C SER A 140 -21.87 -5.60 10.15
N PHE A 141 -21.12 -6.32 9.33
CA PHE A 141 -20.82 -7.73 9.54
C PHE A 141 -19.84 -7.97 10.70
N ILE A 142 -18.85 -7.08 10.91
CA ILE A 142 -17.99 -7.09 12.11
C ILE A 142 -18.85 -6.93 13.36
N LEU A 143 -19.78 -5.97 13.35
CA LEU A 143 -20.69 -5.73 14.48
C LEU A 143 -21.58 -6.94 14.76
N ALA A 144 -22.19 -7.52 13.72
CA ALA A 144 -23.01 -8.71 13.86
C ALA A 144 -22.21 -9.87 14.48
N VAL A 145 -21.02 -10.18 13.95
CA VAL A 145 -20.15 -11.24 14.49
C VAL A 145 -19.74 -10.95 15.94
N ALA A 146 -19.44 -9.69 16.27
CA ALA A 146 -19.08 -9.30 17.63
C ALA A 146 -20.25 -9.45 18.62
N ILE A 147 -21.49 -9.19 18.18
CA ILE A 147 -22.71 -9.37 18.99
C ILE A 147 -22.97 -10.86 19.22
N PHE A 148 -22.92 -11.69 18.17
CA PHE A 148 -23.14 -13.13 18.28
C PHE A 148 -22.08 -13.86 19.12
N ALA A 149 -20.90 -13.29 19.28
CA ALA A 149 -19.86 -13.84 20.15
C ALA A 149 -20.23 -13.77 21.65
N ASP A 150 -21.21 -12.94 22.04
CA ASP A 150 -21.77 -12.78 23.39
C ASP A 150 -20.73 -12.71 24.52
N ARG A 151 -19.68 -11.89 24.29
CA ARG A 151 -18.60 -11.67 25.25
C ARG A 151 -18.54 -10.19 25.63
N PRO A 152 -19.12 -9.78 26.78
CA PRO A 152 -19.20 -8.38 27.17
C PRO A 152 -17.83 -7.79 27.54
N GLN A 153 -16.91 -8.60 28.07
CA GLN A 153 -15.58 -8.13 28.43
C GLN A 153 -14.79 -7.73 27.19
N GLY A 154 -14.32 -6.48 27.15
CA GLY A 154 -13.54 -5.96 26.03
C GLY A 154 -14.32 -5.82 24.72
N TYR A 155 -15.67 -5.92 24.74
CA TYR A 155 -16.51 -5.86 23.54
C TYR A 155 -16.25 -4.60 22.70
N ILE A 156 -16.34 -3.41 23.31
CA ILE A 156 -16.17 -2.12 22.62
C ILE A 156 -14.77 -2.03 22.01
N GLN A 157 -13.74 -2.37 22.78
CA GLN A 157 -12.35 -2.30 22.35
C GLN A 157 -12.10 -3.23 21.16
N ARG A 158 -12.48 -4.51 21.26
CA ARG A 158 -12.28 -5.49 20.18
C ARG A 158 -12.98 -5.09 18.89
N THR A 159 -14.24 -4.66 19.01
CA THR A 159 -15.05 -4.23 17.87
C THR A 159 -14.48 -2.95 17.25
N ALA A 160 -14.10 -1.96 18.05
CA ALA A 160 -13.49 -0.73 17.57
C ALA A 160 -12.14 -0.98 16.87
N LEU A 161 -11.30 -1.85 17.43
CA LEU A 161 -10.02 -2.23 16.81
C LEU A 161 -10.23 -2.96 15.47
N ALA A 162 -11.25 -3.81 15.36
CA ALA A 162 -11.57 -4.49 14.11
C ALA A 162 -12.09 -3.52 13.04
N VAL A 163 -13.02 -2.62 13.41
CA VAL A 163 -13.52 -1.58 12.51
C VAL A 163 -12.40 -0.66 12.07
N LEU A 164 -11.56 -0.18 12.99
CA LEU A 164 -10.42 0.69 12.68
C LEU A 164 -9.42 -0.01 11.75
N GLY A 165 -9.09 -1.27 12.04
CA GLY A 165 -8.19 -2.07 11.20
C GLY A 165 -8.73 -2.24 9.79
N PHE A 166 -10.03 -2.51 9.65
CA PHE A 166 -10.65 -2.61 8.33
C PHE A 166 -10.76 -1.27 7.60
N VAL A 167 -11.14 -0.19 8.29
CA VAL A 167 -11.28 1.14 7.67
C VAL A 167 -9.92 1.64 7.17
N LEU A 168 -8.86 1.54 7.99
CA LEU A 168 -7.53 2.02 7.60
C LEU A 168 -6.89 1.12 6.54
N LEU A 169 -6.87 -0.19 6.79
CA LEU A 169 -6.05 -1.12 6.00
C LEU A 169 -6.86 -1.74 4.87
N GLY A 170 -8.15 -2.01 5.05
CA GLY A 170 -9.02 -2.54 4.00
C GLY A 170 -9.58 -1.45 3.10
N SER A 171 -10.39 -0.55 3.65
CA SER A 171 -11.04 0.51 2.86
C SER A 171 -10.03 1.56 2.39
N GLY A 172 -9.18 2.09 3.29
CA GLY A 172 -8.19 3.12 2.98
C GLY A 172 -7.23 2.71 1.87
N LEU A 173 -6.48 1.61 2.06
CA LEU A 173 -5.62 1.08 1.00
C LEU A 173 -6.43 0.57 -0.21
N GLY A 174 -7.64 0.05 0.00
CA GLY A 174 -8.53 -0.38 -1.08
C GLY A 174 -8.81 0.74 -2.10
N HIS A 175 -8.90 2.01 -1.67
CA HIS A 175 -9.07 3.14 -2.58
C HIS A 175 -7.81 3.38 -3.43
N LEU A 176 -6.61 3.18 -2.88
CA LEU A 176 -5.37 3.22 -3.66
C LEU A 176 -5.36 2.13 -4.74
N GLY A 177 -5.86 0.93 -4.41
CA GLY A 177 -6.04 -0.15 -5.38
C GLY A 177 -7.09 0.21 -6.43
N TYR A 178 -8.23 0.77 -6.02
CA TYR A 178 -9.32 1.15 -6.92
C TYR A 178 -8.93 2.24 -7.90
N LEU A 179 -8.04 3.18 -7.53
CA LEU A 179 -7.48 4.18 -8.43
C LEU A 179 -6.87 3.55 -9.69
N ALA A 180 -6.37 2.31 -9.61
CA ALA A 180 -5.83 1.58 -10.76
C ALA A 180 -6.84 1.31 -11.88
N ASN A 181 -8.13 1.53 -11.64
CA ASN A 181 -9.17 1.43 -12.65
C ASN A 181 -9.29 2.68 -13.55
N ASP A 182 -8.65 3.80 -13.18
CA ASP A 182 -8.64 5.00 -14.02
C ASP A 182 -7.72 4.85 -15.24
N ALA A 183 -8.04 5.52 -16.35
CA ALA A 183 -7.21 5.48 -17.56
C ALA A 183 -5.79 6.02 -17.33
N ASN A 184 -5.65 7.00 -16.44
CA ASN A 184 -4.39 7.67 -16.08
C ASN A 184 -3.92 7.29 -14.68
N TYR A 185 -4.22 6.08 -14.21
CA TYR A 185 -3.89 5.70 -12.83
C TYR A 185 -2.38 5.71 -12.52
N ARG A 186 -1.52 5.33 -13.48
CA ARG A 186 -0.07 5.23 -13.27
C ARG A 186 0.53 6.53 -12.75
N PRO A 187 0.40 7.68 -13.46
CA PRO A 187 0.93 8.94 -12.95
C PRO A 187 0.27 9.38 -11.65
N LEU A 188 -1.02 9.10 -11.43
CA LEU A 188 -1.72 9.45 -10.20
C LEU A 188 -1.18 8.68 -8.98
N VAL A 189 -1.08 7.35 -9.08
CA VAL A 189 -0.56 6.50 -8.00
C VAL A 189 0.90 6.82 -7.72
N LEU A 190 1.72 6.99 -8.77
CA LEU A 190 3.12 7.39 -8.60
C LEU A 190 3.26 8.76 -7.93
N LEU A 191 2.41 9.73 -8.27
CA LEU A 191 2.44 11.04 -7.64
C LEU A 191 2.02 10.98 -6.17
N VAL A 192 1.02 10.17 -5.82
CA VAL A 192 0.64 9.93 -4.41
C VAL A 192 1.81 9.35 -3.62
N LEU A 193 2.50 8.35 -4.18
CA LEU A 193 3.66 7.73 -3.54
C LEU A 193 4.82 8.72 -3.38
N VAL A 194 5.17 9.44 -4.45
CA VAL A 194 6.25 10.45 -4.39
C VAL A 194 5.89 11.57 -3.41
N ALA A 195 4.64 12.03 -3.38
CA ALA A 195 4.20 13.05 -2.44
C ALA A 195 4.34 12.58 -0.99
N ASN A 196 3.97 11.33 -0.70
CA ASN A 196 4.16 10.73 0.62
C ASN A 196 5.64 10.66 1.02
N GLU A 197 6.50 10.13 0.14
CA GLU A 197 7.94 10.01 0.43
C GLU A 197 8.63 11.38 0.56
N MET A 198 8.25 12.36 -0.27
CA MET A 198 8.77 13.72 -0.15
C MET A 198 8.30 14.37 1.15
N ASN A 199 7.05 14.14 1.57
CA ASN A 199 6.57 14.63 2.87
C ASN A 199 7.44 14.11 4.01
N ASP A 200 7.76 12.82 4.04
CA ASP A 200 8.63 12.22 5.06
C ASP A 200 10.04 12.84 5.05
N VAL A 201 10.61 13.09 3.88
CA VAL A 201 11.93 13.75 3.74
C VAL A 201 11.88 15.19 4.26
N PHE A 202 10.88 15.97 3.85
CA PHE A 202 10.74 17.35 4.31
C PHE A 202 10.47 17.44 5.81
N ALA A 203 9.65 16.55 6.35
CA ALA A 203 9.39 16.46 7.78
C ALA A 203 10.68 16.16 8.57
N TYR A 204 11.53 15.26 8.07
CA TYR A 204 12.82 14.94 8.69
C TYR A 204 13.84 16.10 8.60
N LEU A 205 13.79 16.93 7.56
CA LEU A 205 14.74 18.03 7.35
C LEU A 205 14.32 19.32 8.09
N ALA A 206 13.02 19.59 8.19
CA ALA A 206 12.48 20.85 8.71
C ALA A 206 11.98 20.77 10.16
N GLY A 207 11.63 19.58 10.65
CA GLY A 207 11.21 19.33 12.04
C GLY A 207 12.38 19.01 12.95
#